data_AF-A0A8S2UE03-F1
#
_entry.id   AF-A0A8S2UE03-F1
#
_cell.length_a   1.000
_cell.length_b   1.000
_cell.length_c   1.000
_cell.angle_alpha   90.00
_cell.angle_beta   90.00
_cell.angle_gamma   90.00
#
_symmetry.space_group_name_H-M   'P 1'
#
loop_
_entity.id
_entity.type
_entity.pdbx_description
1 polymer ?
#
loop_
_entity_poly.entity_id
_entity_poly.type
_entity_poly.pdbx_seq_one_letter_code
_entity_poly.pdbx_strand_id
1 'polypeptide(L)'
;IPKGQKPFDIVQRIRQKLVVESGLQEADFSCFCNINTISQDNQRNLHHANVRIVHVPDRKPGAVDRQIMLELDRFERIHRPPATVVLISGDIDFVGKLSDLR
;
A
#
# COMPACT_ATOMS: atom_id res chain seq x y z
N ILE A 1 8.94 9.36 2.92
CA ILE A 1 10.02 8.67 2.15
C ILE A 1 11.35 9.08 2.76
N PRO A 2 12.21 8.14 3.18
CA PRO A 2 13.50 8.47 3.77
C PRO A 2 14.30 9.42 2.87
N LYS A 3 15.00 10.38 3.46
CA LYS A 3 15.81 11.36 2.70
C LYS A 3 16.84 10.62 1.85
N GLY A 4 16.97 11.02 0.58
CA GLY A 4 17.93 10.47 -0.38
C GLY A 4 17.55 9.12 -1.01
N GLN A 5 16.40 8.53 -0.65
CA GLN A 5 15.93 7.28 -1.28
C GLN A 5 14.90 7.59 -2.37
N LYS A 6 14.98 6.84 -3.48
CA LYS A 6 13.96 6.90 -4.53
C LYS A 6 12.83 5.92 -4.19
N PRO A 7 11.55 6.31 -4.39
CA PRO A 7 10.42 5.41 -4.17
C PRO A 7 10.53 4.11 -4.97
N PHE A 8 11.05 4.18 -6.21
CA PHE A 8 11.24 3.01 -7.06
C PHE A 8 12.10 1.94 -6.39
N ASP A 9 13.28 2.32 -5.86
CA ASP A 9 14.21 1.39 -5.21
C ASP A 9 13.60 0.75 -3.96
N ILE A 10 12.80 1.51 -3.21
CA ILE A 10 12.08 1.00 -2.03
C ILE A 10 11.05 -0.06 -2.45
N VAL A 11 10.25 0.22 -3.48
CA VAL A 11 9.24 -0.73 -4.00
C VAL A 11 9.91 -2.03 -4.50
N GLN A 12 11.03 -1.93 -5.22
CA GLN A 12 11.76 -3.12 -5.67
C GLN A 12 12.24 -3.98 -4.50
N ARG A 13 12.77 -3.36 -3.43
CA ARG A 13 13.18 -4.09 -2.21
C ARG A 13 11.99 -4.76 -1.51
N ILE A 14 10.85 -4.09 -1.44
CA ILE A 14 9.62 -4.66 -0.85
C ILE A 14 9.18 -5.89 -1.66
N ARG A 15 9.10 -5.77 -2.99
CA ARG A 15 8.72 -6.90 -3.87
C ARG A 15 9.69 -8.06 -3.77
N GLN A 16 10.99 -7.78 -3.81
CA GLN A 16 12.02 -8.81 -3.67
C GLN A 16 11.81 -9.60 -2.36
N LYS A 17 11.62 -8.88 -1.25
CA LYS A 17 11.54 -9.50 0.07
C LYS A 17 10.23 -10.22 0.36
N LEU A 18 9.10 -9.65 -0.08
CA LEU A 18 7.77 -10.13 0.32
C LEU A 18 7.07 -10.93 -0.77
N VAL A 19 7.34 -10.65 -2.05
CA VAL A 19 6.68 -11.31 -3.18
C VAL A 19 7.58 -12.42 -3.72
N VAL A 20 8.78 -12.08 -4.18
CA VAL A 20 9.69 -13.02 -4.85
C VAL A 20 10.18 -14.11 -3.91
N GLU A 21 10.76 -13.74 -2.76
CA GLU A 21 11.26 -14.72 -1.78
C GLU A 21 10.16 -15.62 -1.18
N SER A 22 8.89 -15.17 -1.21
CA SER A 22 7.74 -15.96 -0.74
C SER A 22 7.03 -16.73 -1.85
N GLY A 23 7.50 -16.64 -3.10
CA GLY A 23 6.88 -17.31 -4.26
C GLY A 23 5.47 -16.82 -4.58
N LEU A 24 5.13 -15.58 -4.22
CA LEU A 24 3.81 -15.00 -4.46
C LEU A 24 3.72 -14.32 -5.82
N GLN A 25 2.49 -14.16 -6.33
CA GLN A 25 2.20 -13.29 -7.46
C GLN A 25 1.52 -12.02 -6.94
N GLU A 26 2.05 -10.85 -7.31
CA GLU A 26 1.46 -9.57 -6.94
C GLU A 26 0.13 -9.35 -7.69
N ALA A 27 -0.95 -9.14 -6.94
CA ALA A 27 -2.27 -8.80 -7.48
C ALA A 27 -2.52 -7.28 -7.52
N ASP A 28 -2.09 -6.55 -6.47
CA ASP A 28 -2.14 -5.09 -6.40
C ASP A 28 -0.99 -4.55 -5.54
N PHE A 29 -0.50 -3.37 -5.88
CA PHE A 29 0.43 -2.59 -5.06
C PHE A 29 -0.01 -1.13 -5.06
N SER A 30 -0.52 -0.69 -3.92
CA SER A 30 -1.12 0.64 -3.77
C SER A 30 -0.51 1.44 -2.64
N CYS A 31 -0.42 2.76 -2.81
CA CYS A 31 -0.09 3.70 -1.73
C CYS A 31 -1.21 4.73 -1.58
N PHE A 32 -1.58 5.03 -0.33
CA PHE A 32 -2.69 5.93 0.00
C PHE A 32 -2.13 7.22 0.57
N CYS A 33 -2.40 8.34 -0.10
CA CYS A 33 -1.82 9.62 0.28
C CYS A 33 -2.52 10.81 -0.40
N ASN A 34 -2.27 12.02 0.10
CA ASN A 34 -2.59 13.21 -0.65
C ASN A 34 -1.52 13.40 -1.75
N ILE A 35 -1.88 13.26 -3.02
CA ILE A 35 -0.91 13.35 -4.13
C ILE A 35 -0.21 14.71 -4.17
N ASN A 36 -0.89 15.77 -3.72
CA ASN A 36 -0.34 17.12 -3.67
C ASN A 36 0.77 17.28 -2.63
N THR A 37 0.94 16.33 -1.70
CA THR A 37 2.03 16.34 -0.71
C THR A 37 3.27 15.58 -1.19
N ILE A 38 3.21 14.97 -2.37
CA ILE A 38 4.32 14.20 -2.96
C ILE A 38 4.93 15.03 -4.10
N SER A 39 6.26 15.10 -4.17
CA SER A 39 6.95 15.76 -5.29
C SER A 39 6.67 15.03 -6.62
N GLN A 40 6.68 15.77 -7.73
CA GLN A 40 6.46 15.20 -9.06
C GLN A 40 7.46 14.08 -9.38
N ASP A 41 8.72 14.22 -8.95
CA ASP A 41 9.74 13.18 -9.11
C ASP A 41 9.35 11.90 -8.36
N ASN A 42 8.88 12.02 -7.13
CA ASN A 42 8.45 10.85 -6.36
C ASN A 42 7.18 10.21 -6.95
N GLN A 43 6.26 11.01 -7.47
CA GLN A 43 5.08 10.49 -8.19
C GLN A 43 5.49 9.70 -9.43
N ARG A 44 6.43 10.23 -10.24
CA ARG A 44 6.99 9.52 -11.41
C ARG A 44 7.68 8.23 -11.02
N ASN A 45 8.46 8.24 -9.94
CA ASN A 45 9.14 7.03 -9.44
C ASN A 45 8.13 5.94 -9.02
N LEU A 46 7.07 6.30 -8.30
CA LEU A 46 6.01 5.37 -7.91
C LEU A 46 5.27 4.83 -9.14
N HIS A 47 4.94 5.70 -10.10
CA HIS A 47 4.32 5.31 -11.36
C HIS A 47 5.20 4.34 -12.16
N HIS A 48 6.50 4.63 -12.32
CA HIS A 48 7.46 3.74 -12.98
C HIS A 48 7.66 2.41 -12.25
N ALA A 49 7.40 2.38 -10.94
CA ALA A 49 7.40 1.15 -10.15
C ALA A 49 6.06 0.40 -10.23
N ASN A 50 5.12 0.81 -11.09
CA ASN A 50 3.78 0.23 -11.19
C ASN A 50 3.02 0.25 -9.85
N VAL A 51 3.21 1.30 -9.04
CA VAL A 51 2.43 1.51 -7.81
C VAL A 51 1.23 2.38 -8.12
N ARG A 52 0.03 1.92 -7.74
CA ARG A 52 -1.19 2.71 -7.82
C ARG A 52 -1.21 3.75 -6.68
N ILE A 53 -1.18 5.03 -7.05
CA ILE A 53 -1.34 6.12 -6.08
C ILE A 53 -2.84 6.37 -5.89
N VAL A 54 -3.36 6.03 -4.71
CA VAL A 54 -4.74 6.33 -4.32
C VAL A 54 -4.76 7.71 -3.67
N HIS A 55 -5.31 8.68 -4.41
CA HIS A 55 -5.41 10.05 -3.92
C HIS A 55 -6.48 10.17 -2.83
N VAL A 56 -6.05 10.54 -1.63
CA VAL A 56 -6.91 10.91 -0.50
C VAL A 56 -6.77 12.42 -0.26
N PRO A 57 -7.72 13.26 -0.71
CA PRO A 57 -7.63 14.72 -0.60
C PRO A 57 -7.93 15.22 0.81
N ASP A 58 -8.76 14.50 1.57
CA ASP A 58 -9.19 14.90 2.91
C ASP A 58 -8.02 14.86 3.89
N ARG A 59 -7.79 16.00 4.55
CA ARG A 59 -6.72 16.18 5.54
C ARG A 59 -7.19 15.87 6.96
N LYS A 60 -8.46 15.49 7.15
CA LYS A 60 -8.96 15.03 8.44
C LYS A 60 -8.16 13.81 8.90
N PRO A 61 -7.78 13.73 10.19
CA PRO A 61 -7.24 12.51 10.78
C PRO A 61 -8.14 11.32 10.46
N GLY A 62 -7.56 10.17 10.12
CA GLY A 62 -8.32 8.96 9.77
C GLY A 62 -8.79 8.86 8.31
N ALA A 63 -8.63 9.89 7.48
CA ALA A 63 -9.13 9.84 6.10
C ALA A 63 -8.43 8.77 5.25
N VAL A 64 -7.11 8.68 5.38
CA VAL A 64 -6.31 7.63 4.72
C VAL A 64 -6.68 6.25 5.24
N ASP A 65 -6.87 6.13 6.55
CA ASP A 65 -7.11 4.85 7.22
C ASP A 65 -8.44 4.25 6.80
N ARG A 66 -9.49 5.09 6.71
CA ARG A 66 -10.78 4.67 6.16
C ARG A 66 -10.67 4.17 4.72
N GLN A 67 -9.86 4.82 3.89
CA GLN A 67 -9.68 4.39 2.51
C GLN A 67 -8.92 3.06 2.41
N ILE A 68 -7.94 2.83 3.30
CA ILE A 68 -7.24 1.54 3.42
C ILE A 68 -8.22 0.45 3.86
N MET A 69 -9.06 0.71 4.88
CA MET A 69 -10.08 -0.24 5.34
C MET A 69 -11.03 -0.66 4.21
N LEU A 70 -11.52 0.30 3.42
CA LEU A 70 -12.37 0.02 2.27
C LEU A 70 -11.67 -0.84 1.20
N GLU A 71 -10.36 -0.65 1.00
CA GLU A 71 -9.58 -1.48 0.07
C GLU A 71 -9.41 -2.90 0.62
N LEU A 72 -9.15 -3.06 1.91
CA LEU A 72 -9.07 -4.36 2.57
C LEU A 72 -10.40 -5.13 2.51
N ASP A 73 -11.51 -4.45 2.79
CA ASP A 73 -12.86 -5.02 2.63
C ASP A 73 -13.13 -5.45 1.19
N ARG A 74 -12.66 -4.66 0.22
CA ARG A 74 -12.79 -5.01 -1.20
C ARG A 74 -11.94 -6.23 -1.54
N PHE A 75 -10.70 -6.30 -1.05
CA PHE A 75 -9.82 -7.43 -1.27
C PHE A 75 -10.45 -8.73 -0.78
N GLU A 76 -10.97 -8.73 0.46
CA GLU A 76 -11.64 -9.88 1.09
C GLU A 76 -12.83 -10.39 0.27
N ARG A 77 -13.62 -9.48 -0.32
CA ARG A 77 -14.77 -9.86 -1.16
C ARG A 77 -14.35 -10.47 -2.51
N ILE A 78 -13.21 -10.07 -3.06
CA ILE A 78 -12.79 -10.43 -4.42
C ILE A 78 -11.88 -11.66 -4.44
N HIS A 79 -11.01 -11.83 -3.43
CA HIS A 79 -10.01 -12.88 -3.40
C HIS A 79 -10.41 -13.97 -2.41
N ARG A 80 -10.28 -15.23 -2.82
CA ARG A 80 -10.49 -16.40 -1.95
C ARG A 80 -9.15 -16.92 -1.44
N PRO A 81 -9.10 -17.54 -0.25
CA PRO A 81 -7.91 -18.24 0.20
C PRO A 81 -7.44 -19.33 -0.77
N PRO A 82 -6.12 -19.53 -0.94
CA PRO A 82 -5.02 -18.83 -0.28
C PRO A 82 -4.75 -17.45 -0.90
N ALA A 83 -4.65 -16.42 -0.05
CA ALA A 83 -4.31 -15.06 -0.46
C ALA A 83 -3.50 -14.38 0.65
N THR A 84 -2.62 -13.45 0.27
CA THR A 84 -1.74 -12.74 1.21
C THR A 84 -1.97 -11.24 1.12
N VAL A 85 -2.18 -10.60 2.27
CA VAL A 85 -2.22 -9.14 2.40
C VAL A 85 -0.96 -8.68 3.10
N VAL A 86 -0.30 -7.66 2.54
CA VAL A 86 0.81 -6.96 3.20
C VAL A 86 0.37 -5.53 3.45
N LEU A 87 0.21 -5.17 4.73
CA LEU A 87 -0.04 -3.79 5.16
C LEU A 87 1.25 -3.19 5.73
N ILE A 88 1.77 -2.15 5.10
CA ILE A 88 2.90 -1.37 5.62
C ILE A 88 2.34 -0.12 6.30
N SER A 89 2.02 -0.26 7.59
CA SER A 89 1.53 0.82 8.44
C SER A 89 2.14 0.70 9.84
N GLY A 90 2.29 1.84 10.52
CA GLY A 90 2.66 1.90 11.94
C GLY A 90 1.47 2.12 12.85
N ASP A 91 0.25 2.18 12.31
CA ASP A 91 -0.97 2.49 13.05
C ASP A 91 -1.60 1.22 13.65
N ILE A 92 -1.96 1.28 14.92
CA ILE A 92 -2.58 0.19 15.68
C ILE A 92 -4.05 -0.02 15.31
N ASP A 93 -4.70 0.98 14.74
CA ASP A 93 -6.13 0.94 14.42
C ASP A 93 -6.49 -0.14 13.39
N PHE A 94 -5.49 -0.67 12.66
CA PHE A 94 -5.69 -1.77 11.70
C PHE A 94 -5.69 -3.17 12.31
N VAL A 95 -5.31 -3.34 13.58
CA VAL A 95 -5.16 -4.68 14.20
C VAL A 95 -6.47 -5.47 14.19
N GLY A 96 -7.61 -4.81 14.44
CA GLY A 96 -8.93 -5.43 14.35
C GLY A 96 -9.18 -6.00 12.95
N LYS A 97 -9.03 -5.17 11.91
CA LYS A 97 -9.27 -5.59 10.53
C LYS A 97 -8.32 -6.69 10.06
N LEU A 98 -7.05 -6.64 10.47
CA LEU A 98 -6.08 -7.71 10.15
C LEU A 98 -6.42 -9.04 10.83
N SER A 99 -7.05 -9.00 12.00
CA SER A 99 -7.50 -10.20 12.70
C SER A 99 -8.66 -10.87 11.97
N ASP A 100 -9.57 -10.09 11.39
CA ASP A 100 -10.71 -10.61 10.62
C ASP A 100 -10.28 -11.25 9.29
N LEU A 101 -9.17 -10.79 8.70
CA LEU A 101 -8.62 -11.28 7.43
C LEU A 101 -7.78 -12.57 7.55
N ARG A 102 -7.46 -13.01 8.77
CA ARG A 102 -6.57 -14.14 9.03
C ARG A 102 -7.33 -15.45 9.17
#